data_AF-A0A1I3GLB0-F1
#
_entry.id   AF-A0A1I3GLB0-F1
#
_cell.length_a   1.000
_cell.length_b   1.000
_cell.length_c   1.000
_cell.angle_alpha   90.00
_cell.angle_beta   90.00
_cell.angle_gamma   90.00
#
_symmetry.space_group_name_H-M   'P 1'
#
loop_
_entity.id
_entity.type
_entity.pdbx_description
1 polymer ?
#
loop_
_entity_poly.entity_id
_entity_poly.type
_entity_poly.pdbx_seq_one_letter_code
_entity_poly.pdbx_strand_id
1 'polypeptide(L)'
;MRYSYKEKEVKINRREFLGFAGVIAAVLWTGAYTVTDLIVDRNKYIKMRTAGLYQDDEKQAKRQSHHNQSLLNMYKKMNFQPLSPMAEELFHTHYVDRSVL
;
A
#
# COMPACT_ATOMS: atom_id res chain seq x y z
N MET A 1 62.98 7.78 -6.30
CA MET A 1 62.16 8.19 -7.47
C MET A 1 61.53 9.54 -7.17
N ARG A 2 61.84 10.59 -7.95
CA ARG A 2 61.20 11.91 -7.82
C ARG A 2 59.88 11.89 -8.58
N TYR A 3 58.76 12.00 -7.88
CA TYR A 3 57.46 12.15 -8.51
C TYR A 3 57.38 13.52 -9.20
N SER A 4 57.16 13.54 -10.51
CA SER A 4 56.96 14.76 -11.31
C SER A 4 55.46 14.96 -11.54
N TYR A 5 54.81 15.71 -10.66
CA TYR A 5 53.42 16.10 -10.84
C TYR A 5 53.33 17.16 -11.95
N LYS A 6 52.52 16.91 -12.99
CA LYS A 6 52.12 17.92 -13.96
C LYS A 6 50.61 18.11 -13.83
N GLU A 7 50.19 19.26 -13.30
CA GLU A 7 48.78 19.63 -13.25
C GLU A 7 48.23 19.71 -14.68
N LYS A 8 47.10 19.05 -14.94
CA LYS A 8 46.32 19.29 -16.16
C LYS A 8 45.56 20.59 -15.97
N GLU A 9 45.82 21.59 -16.81
CA GLU A 9 45.01 22.81 -16.83
C GLU A 9 43.60 22.49 -17.37
N VAL A 10 42.63 22.34 -16.47
CA VAL A 10 41.23 22.19 -16.86
C VAL A 10 40.58 23.57 -16.91
N LYS A 11 40.42 24.12 -18.12
CA LYS A 11 39.76 25.42 -18.33
C LYS A 11 38.26 25.22 -18.44
N ILE A 12 37.53 25.34 -17.33
CA ILE A 12 36.06 25.24 -17.28
C ILE A 12 35.46 26.64 -17.17
N ASN A 13 34.50 26.97 -18.02
CA ASN A 13 33.72 28.21 -17.91
C ASN A 13 32.71 28.11 -16.75
N ARG A 14 32.38 29.23 -16.11
CA ARG A 14 31.37 29.29 -15.02
C ARG A 14 30.04 28.62 -15.41
N ARG A 15 29.59 28.79 -16.65
CA ARG A 15 28.35 28.16 -17.15
C ARG A 15 28.46 26.64 -17.23
N GLU A 16 29.60 26.12 -17.69
CA GLU A 16 29.87 24.68 -17.77
C GLU A 16 29.99 24.08 -16.37
N PHE A 17 30.67 24.78 -15.46
CA PHE A 17 30.75 24.38 -14.05
C PHE A 17 29.37 24.26 -13.40
N LEU A 18 28.50 25.27 -13.58
CA LEU A 18 27.13 25.22 -13.06
C LEU A 18 26.31 24.09 -13.70
N GLY A 19 26.49 23.82 -14.99
CA GLY A 19 25.85 22.70 -15.68
C GLY A 19 26.27 21.34 -15.10
N PHE A 20 27.57 21.10 -14.94
CA PHE A 20 28.09 19.86 -14.35
C PHE A 20 27.65 19.69 -12.89
N ALA A 21 27.73 20.75 -12.09
CA ALA A 21 27.25 20.72 -10.72
C ALA A 21 25.76 20.37 -10.63
N GLY A 22 24.93 20.95 -11.52
CA GLY A 22 23.51 20.66 -11.60
C GLY A 22 23.21 19.20 -11.96
N VAL A 23 23.92 18.63 -12.94
CA VAL A 23 23.76 17.22 -13.33
C VAL A 23 24.18 16.28 -12.19
N ILE A 24 25.31 16.54 -11.54
CA ILE A 24 25.76 15.72 -10.40
C ILE A 24 24.74 15.78 -9.26
N ALA A 25 24.24 16.97 -8.94
CA ALA A 25 23.21 17.15 -7.92
C ALA A 25 21.92 16.39 -8.27
N ALA A 26 21.48 16.43 -9.54
CA ALA A 26 20.30 15.70 -9.99
C ALA A 26 20.49 14.19 -9.86
N VAL A 27 21.63 13.65 -10.29
CA VAL A 27 21.92 12.20 -10.18
C VAL A 27 21.98 11.77 -8.71
N LEU A 28 22.65 12.53 -7.85
CA LEU A 28 22.71 12.25 -6.42
C LEU A 28 21.32 12.33 -5.77
N TRP A 29 20.50 13.32 -6.14
CA TRP A 29 19.15 13.47 -5.61
C TRP A 29 18.23 12.32 -6.04
N THR A 30 18.24 11.96 -7.34
CA THR A 30 17.47 10.83 -7.84
C THR A 30 17.91 9.52 -7.20
N GLY A 31 19.22 9.29 -7.06
CA GLY A 31 19.75 8.11 -6.38
C GLY A 31 19.37 8.06 -4.90
N ALA A 32 19.45 9.19 -4.19
CA ALA A 32 19.02 9.27 -2.80
C ALA A 32 17.51 9.00 -2.64
N TYR A 33 16.68 9.56 -3.53
CA TYR A 33 15.23 9.34 -3.53
C TYR A 33 14.87 7.86 -3.70
N THR A 34 15.44 7.18 -4.69
CA THR A 34 15.13 5.75 -4.92
C THR A 34 15.59 4.86 -3.76
N VAL A 35 16.67 5.22 -3.06
CA VAL A 35 17.09 4.54 -1.83
C VAL A 35 16.07 4.71 -0.71
N THR A 36 15.40 5.87 -0.60
CA THR A 36 14.35 6.05 0.42
C THR A 36 13.16 5.11 0.20
N ASP A 37 12.79 4.83 -1.05
CA ASP A 37 11.69 3.92 -1.36
C ASP A 37 11.99 2.46 -0.97
N LEU A 38 13.26 2.06 -0.97
CA LEU A 38 13.68 0.73 -0.52
C LEU A 38 13.67 0.58 1.00
N ILE A 39 13.95 1.67 1.73
CA ILE A 39 14.13 1.63 3.19
C ILE A 39 12.82 1.96 3.92
N VAL A 40 12.02 2.87 3.37
CA VAL A 40 10.83 3.37 4.07
C VAL A 40 9.66 2.42 3.84
N ASP A 41 9.31 1.63 4.87
CA ASP A 41 8.06 0.87 4.88
C ASP A 41 6.85 1.80 5.10
N ARG A 42 6.34 2.37 4.00
CA ARG A 42 5.16 3.25 3.98
C ARG A 42 3.91 2.56 4.54
N ASN A 43 3.87 1.23 4.54
CA ASN A 43 2.72 0.44 4.96
C ASN A 43 2.89 -0.19 6.35
N LYS A 44 3.94 0.17 7.10
CA LYS A 44 4.26 -0.39 8.42
C LYS A 44 3.02 -0.46 9.33
N TYR A 45 2.31 0.65 9.51
CA TYR A 45 1.16 0.69 10.41
C TYR A 45 -0.05 -0.06 9.87
N ILE A 46 -0.23 -0.14 8.55
CA ILE A 46 -1.30 -0.93 7.95
C ILE A 46 -1.04 -2.41 8.25
N LYS A 47 0.18 -2.90 8.00
CA LYS A 47 0.59 -4.27 8.32
C LYS A 47 0.41 -4.59 9.80
N MET A 48 0.80 -3.68 10.68
CA MET A 48 0.64 -3.86 12.14
C MET A 48 -0.83 -3.98 12.55
N ARG A 49 -1.73 -3.15 12.00
CA ARG A 49 -3.18 -3.23 12.28
C ARG A 49 -3.77 -4.53 11.77
N THR A 50 -3.43 -4.91 10.54
CA THR A 50 -3.85 -6.18 9.93
C THR A 50 -3.38 -7.38 10.77
N ALA A 51 -2.13 -7.37 11.22
CA ALA A 51 -1.60 -8.42 12.09
C ALA A 51 -2.35 -8.50 13.44
N GLY A 52 -2.67 -7.36 14.05
CA GLY A 52 -3.48 -7.33 15.28
C GLY A 52 -4.87 -7.91 15.08
N LEU A 53 -5.56 -7.53 13.99
CA LEU A 53 -6.88 -8.08 13.66
C LEU A 53 -6.86 -9.60 13.51
N TYR A 54 -5.86 -10.16 12.83
CA TYR A 54 -5.74 -11.61 12.67
C TYR A 54 -5.34 -12.31 13.97
N GLN A 55 -4.50 -11.70 14.79
CA GLN A 55 -4.16 -12.24 16.10
C GLN A 55 -5.40 -12.37 17.01
N ASP A 56 -6.33 -11.42 16.91
CA ASP A 56 -7.59 -11.47 17.67
C ASP A 56 -8.58 -12.48 17.06
N ASP A 57 -8.64 -12.60 15.73
CA ASP A 57 -9.46 -13.60 15.04
C ASP A 57 -9.05 -15.05 15.38
N GLU A 58 -7.75 -15.33 15.42
CA GLU A 58 -7.22 -16.66 15.75
C GLU A 58 -7.63 -17.14 17.16
N LYS A 59 -7.81 -16.20 18.09
CA LYS A 59 -8.21 -16.49 19.47
C LYS A 59 -9.73 -16.70 19.62
N GLN A 60 -10.53 -16.41 18.58
CA GLN A 60 -11.97 -16.58 18.66
C GLN A 60 -12.36 -18.07 18.63
N ALA A 61 -13.23 -18.47 19.57
CA ALA A 61 -13.79 -19.82 19.61
C ALA A 61 -14.65 -20.16 18.38
N LYS A 62 -15.22 -19.14 17.72
CA LYS A 62 -16.05 -19.28 16.52
C LYS A 62 -15.59 -18.28 15.46
N ARG A 63 -15.05 -18.79 14.35
CA ARG A 63 -14.47 -17.99 13.26
C ARG A 63 -15.28 -18.02 11.96
N GLN A 64 -16.22 -18.95 11.85
CA GLN A 64 -17.07 -19.11 10.68
C GLN A 64 -18.46 -18.51 10.96
N SER A 65 -18.95 -17.66 10.05
CA SER A 65 -20.21 -16.94 10.23
C SER A 65 -21.41 -17.87 10.45
N HIS A 66 -21.45 -19.04 9.81
CA HIS A 66 -22.54 -20.02 9.99
C HIS A 66 -22.53 -20.72 11.37
N HIS A 67 -21.48 -20.55 12.19
CA HIS A 67 -21.46 -20.98 13.59
C HIS A 67 -21.91 -19.88 14.58
N ASN A 68 -22.14 -18.65 14.09
CA ASN A 68 -22.57 -17.52 14.92
C ASN A 68 -24.02 -17.73 15.40
N GLN A 69 -24.20 -17.86 16.71
CA GLN A 69 -25.51 -18.17 17.29
C GLN A 69 -26.50 -17.02 17.09
N SER A 70 -26.05 -15.76 17.16
CA SER A 70 -26.91 -14.60 16.94
C SER A 70 -27.44 -14.58 15.50
N LEU A 71 -26.59 -14.92 14.53
CA LEU A 71 -26.99 -15.02 13.13
C LEU A 71 -28.02 -16.14 12.93
N LEU A 72 -27.76 -17.34 13.43
CA LEU A 72 -28.69 -18.48 13.35
C LEU A 72 -30.03 -18.15 14.01
N ASN A 73 -30.01 -17.46 15.15
CA ASN A 73 -31.22 -17.05 15.85
C ASN A 73 -32.03 -16.02 15.04
N MET A 74 -31.38 -15.09 14.34
CA MET A 74 -32.03 -14.13 13.46
C MET A 74 -32.79 -14.86 12.34
N TYR A 75 -32.11 -15.73 11.59
CA TYR A 75 -32.73 -16.51 10.51
C TYR A 75 -33.91 -17.34 11.01
N LYS A 76 -33.77 -18.00 12.17
CA LYS A 76 -34.84 -18.78 12.78
C LYS A 76 -36.05 -17.92 13.15
N LYS A 77 -35.84 -16.76 13.78
CA LYS A 77 -36.92 -15.86 14.22
C LYS A 77 -37.67 -15.22 13.05
N MET A 78 -36.94 -14.84 12.01
CA MET A 78 -37.52 -14.25 10.79
C MET A 78 -38.10 -15.31 9.84
N ASN A 79 -37.93 -16.60 10.14
CA ASN A 79 -38.47 -17.73 9.38
C ASN A 79 -38.11 -17.69 7.88
N PHE A 80 -36.83 -17.47 7.58
CA PHE A 80 -36.33 -17.46 6.21
C PHE A 80 -34.97 -18.13 6.10
N GLN A 81 -34.57 -18.40 4.86
CA GLN A 81 -33.29 -19.04 4.52
C GLN A 81 -32.44 -18.08 3.69
N PRO A 82 -31.10 -18.29 3.63
CA PRO A 82 -30.26 -17.60 2.66
C PRO A 82 -30.83 -17.73 1.25
N LEU A 83 -30.77 -16.66 0.46
CA LEU A 83 -31.31 -16.60 -0.91
C LEU A 83 -32.83 -16.78 -1.03
N SER A 84 -33.60 -16.66 0.07
CA SER A 84 -35.07 -16.58 -0.04
C SER A 84 -35.51 -15.24 -0.63
N PRO A 85 -36.77 -15.10 -1.10
CA PRO A 85 -37.30 -13.82 -1.57
C PRO A 85 -37.18 -12.69 -0.53
N MET A 86 -37.42 -13.01 0.75
CA MET A 86 -37.26 -12.04 1.84
C MET A 86 -35.77 -11.72 2.10
N ALA A 87 -34.85 -12.65 1.86
CA ALA A 87 -33.42 -12.36 1.92
C ALA A 87 -32.97 -11.44 0.77
N GLU A 88 -33.51 -11.67 -0.42
CA GLU A 88 -33.27 -10.84 -1.61
C GLU A 88 -33.69 -9.39 -1.36
N GLU A 89 -34.91 -9.21 -0.84
CA GLU A 89 -35.46 -7.87 -0.57
C GLU A 89 -34.69 -7.11 0.52
N LEU A 90 -34.22 -7.81 1.56
CA LEU A 90 -33.59 -7.17 2.72
C LEU A 90 -32.07 -7.04 2.64
N PHE A 91 -31.37 -8.02 2.05
CA PHE A 91 -29.92 -8.14 2.14
C PHE A 91 -29.20 -8.09 0.79
N HIS A 92 -29.91 -8.16 -0.33
CA HIS A 92 -29.31 -8.01 -1.65
C HIS A 92 -29.61 -6.63 -2.24
N THR A 93 -28.86 -6.29 -3.30
CA THR A 93 -28.99 -5.02 -4.00
C THR A 93 -28.66 -5.22 -5.47
N HIS A 94 -28.92 -4.21 -6.30
CA HIS A 94 -28.67 -4.26 -7.73
C HIS A 94 -27.66 -3.18 -8.13
N TYR A 95 -26.80 -3.53 -9.08
CA TYR A 95 -25.85 -2.60 -9.68
C TYR A 95 -26.43 -2.04 -10.97
N VAL A 96 -26.10 -0.78 -11.25
CA VAL A 96 -26.47 -0.09 -12.50
C VAL A 96 -25.19 0.20 -13.26
N ASP A 97 -25.21 -0.04 -14.58
CA ASP A 97 -24.10 0.33 -15.44
C ASP A 97 -23.96 1.86 -15.49
N ARG A 98 -22.79 2.35 -15.09
CA ARG A 98 -22.44 3.77 -15.05
C ARG A 98 -21.50 4.18 -16.18
N SER A 99 -21.16 3.29 -17.09
CA SER A 99 -20.30 3.61 -18.25
C SER A 99 -21.03 4.43 -19.32
N VAL A 100 -22.36 4.44 -19.26
CA VAL A 100 -23.27 5.17 -20.14
C VAL A 100 -23.81 6.48 -19.54
N LEU A 101 -23.29 6.91 -18.37
CA LEU A 101 -23.62 8.19 -17.73
C LEU A 101 -22.62 9.29 -18.10
#